data_AF-A0A8J8J370-F1
#
_entry.id   AF-A0A8J8J370-F1
#
_cell.length_a   1.000
_cell.length_b   1.000
_cell.length_c   1.000
_cell.angle_alpha   90.00
_cell.angle_beta   90.00
_cell.angle_gamma   90.00
#
_symmetry.space_group_name_H-M   'P 1'
#
loop_
_entity.id
_entity.type
_entity.pdbx_description
1 polymer ?
#
loop_
_entity_poly.entity_id
_entity_poly.type
_entity_poly.pdbx_seq_one_letter_code
_entity_poly.pdbx_strand_id
1 'polypeptide(L)'
;MTTTEELVAQVNKILDDIGIDMDGLFETFDVPSISYRLKENLSLLQELEEDLSRRVGEVTPSVGGFDKRNKDPHIQWIYKKKRNRVLALERLRSAITAHKMALALIAANYTFTRGKRELSIRELKREDLPKVKAIQKPVQLGRVEVLPYLAYSGDVLRLLARESIEVRETFKFIKGKLREKGTVRTRGLRIEVEYWENNRLKKARIDLPTDADIEAELRQRYGRRFRWRVLSFVKTKGVLINNHYTVDNLALAYSVLDPEKGAELLGLDLFRYYFLTSENDREGLGLYPDIKLCIDCHYSIFDLPFRNEPGFKTGHGSMMLIRKCEMEKALVGRRKDITNIPNYLLGGVLLYGMSDYSEEKVAQLLGIPGDELVEAIKKFVISGLHKTLFADTKKFDKFMPKSDRAKQFLELLQG
;
A
#
# COMPACT_ATOMS: atom_id res chain seq x y z
N MET A 1 -21.44 36.31 -6.70
CA MET A 1 -20.44 35.27 -7.05
C MET A 1 -19.29 35.40 -6.06
N THR A 2 -18.95 34.35 -5.31
CA THR A 2 -17.79 34.35 -4.40
C THR A 2 -16.49 34.50 -5.20
N THR A 3 -15.59 35.39 -4.79
CA THR A 3 -14.27 35.49 -5.43
C THR A 3 -13.39 34.27 -5.14
N THR A 4 -12.34 34.02 -5.95
CA THR A 4 -11.40 32.91 -5.66
C THR A 4 -10.67 33.10 -4.32
N GLU A 5 -10.43 34.35 -3.91
CA GLU A 5 -9.79 34.64 -2.62
C GLU A 5 -10.75 34.37 -1.44
N GLU A 6 -12.03 34.71 -1.58
CA GLU A 6 -13.06 34.33 -0.60
C GLU A 6 -13.17 32.81 -0.47
N LEU A 7 -13.15 32.08 -1.59
CA LEU A 7 -13.17 30.61 -1.55
C LEU A 7 -11.92 30.06 -0.84
N VAL A 8 -10.73 30.60 -1.11
CA VAL A 8 -9.50 30.20 -0.41
C VAL A 8 -9.59 30.48 1.10
N ALA A 9 -10.14 31.63 1.49
CA ALA A 9 -10.34 31.95 2.90
C ALA A 9 -11.35 31.00 3.56
N GLN A 10 -12.45 30.69 2.87
CA GLN A 10 -13.46 29.74 3.32
C GLN A 10 -12.88 28.34 3.49
N VAL A 11 -12.09 27.85 2.51
CA VAL A 11 -11.41 26.54 2.59
C VAL A 11 -10.49 26.48 3.80
N ASN A 12 -9.64 27.48 4.00
CA ASN A 12 -8.72 27.49 5.14
C ASN A 12 -9.46 27.52 6.47
N LYS A 13 -10.52 28.32 6.57
CA LYS A 13 -11.37 28.37 7.77
C LYS A 13 -12.00 27.01 8.07
N ILE A 14 -12.64 26.37 7.07
CA ILE A 14 -13.25 25.05 7.24
C ILE A 14 -12.21 24.01 7.66
N LEU A 15 -11.02 24.04 7.07
CA LEU A 15 -9.93 23.12 7.45
C LEU A 15 -9.42 23.37 8.87
N ASP A 16 -9.41 24.63 9.34
CA ASP A 16 -9.06 24.96 10.72
C ASP A 16 -10.14 24.49 11.70
N ASP A 17 -11.42 24.71 11.37
CA ASP A 17 -12.57 24.27 12.15
C ASP A 17 -12.57 22.73 12.27
N ILE A 18 -12.34 22.00 11.17
CA ILE A 18 -12.17 20.53 11.18
C ILE A 18 -11.02 20.12 12.09
N GLY A 19 -9.88 20.83 12.05
CA GLY A 19 -8.75 20.53 12.93
C GLY A 19 -9.13 20.56 14.41
N ILE A 20 -9.88 21.58 14.83
CA ILE A 20 -10.34 21.74 16.22
C ILE A 20 -11.37 20.67 16.59
N ASP A 21 -12.32 20.42 15.68
CA ASP A 21 -13.41 19.47 15.88
C ASP A 21 -12.96 18.01 16.01
N MET A 22 -11.84 17.67 15.36
CA MET A 22 -11.31 16.30 15.33
C MET A 22 -10.53 15.93 16.59
N ASP A 23 -9.95 16.90 17.31
CA ASP A 23 -9.15 16.64 18.53
C ASP A 23 -9.99 15.92 19.61
N GLY A 24 -11.24 16.35 19.82
CA GLY A 24 -12.16 15.72 20.78
C GLY A 24 -12.91 14.49 20.26
N LEU A 25 -12.83 14.18 18.96
CA LEU A 25 -13.62 13.12 18.34
C LEU A 25 -13.15 11.70 18.76
N PHE A 26 -11.88 11.55 19.09
CA PHE A 26 -11.28 10.24 19.37
C PHE A 26 -11.25 9.88 20.86
N GLU A 27 -11.66 10.78 21.77
CA GLU A 27 -11.61 10.55 23.23
C GLU A 27 -12.46 9.35 23.68
N THR A 28 -13.66 9.18 23.12
CA THR A 28 -14.56 8.07 23.43
C THR A 28 -14.41 6.87 22.50
N PHE A 29 -13.63 7.03 21.43
CA PHE A 29 -13.40 6.05 20.38
C PHE A 29 -14.67 5.37 19.82
N ASP A 30 -15.74 6.15 19.65
CA ASP A 30 -17.01 5.65 19.12
C ASP A 30 -16.96 5.51 17.58
N VAL A 31 -16.60 4.31 17.11
CA VAL A 31 -16.33 4.02 15.69
C VAL A 31 -17.48 4.43 14.74
N PRO A 32 -18.78 4.15 15.02
CA PRO A 32 -19.89 4.68 14.23
C PRO A 32 -19.89 6.21 14.09
N SER A 33 -19.76 6.94 15.20
CA SER A 33 -19.77 8.40 15.18
C SER A 33 -18.54 8.99 14.49
N ILE A 34 -17.36 8.43 14.74
CA ILE A 34 -16.12 8.78 14.04
C ILE A 34 -16.29 8.61 12.54
N SER A 35 -16.79 7.44 12.10
CA SER A 35 -16.98 7.12 10.69
C SER A 35 -17.98 8.05 10.01
N TYR A 36 -19.05 8.41 10.71
CA TYR A 36 -20.04 9.36 10.22
C TYR A 36 -19.45 10.75 10.02
N ARG A 37 -18.75 11.29 11.02
CA ARG A 37 -18.15 12.64 10.95
C ARG A 37 -17.05 12.72 9.89
N LEU A 38 -16.20 11.70 9.80
CA LEU A 38 -15.18 11.60 8.76
C LEU A 38 -15.78 11.57 7.35
N LYS A 39 -16.91 10.86 7.18
CA LYS A 39 -17.64 10.81 5.91
C LYS A 39 -18.22 12.19 5.55
N GLU A 40 -18.90 12.87 6.48
CA GLU A 40 -19.44 14.21 6.24
C GLU A 40 -18.34 15.21 5.85
N ASN A 41 -17.25 15.22 6.61
CA ASN A 41 -16.09 16.06 6.30
C ASN A 41 -15.51 15.72 4.93
N LEU A 42 -15.35 14.44 4.59
CA LEU A 42 -14.81 14.04 3.28
C LEU A 42 -15.70 14.55 2.14
N SER A 43 -17.03 14.40 2.23
CA SER A 43 -17.95 14.91 1.21
C SER A 43 -17.83 16.43 1.03
N LEU A 44 -17.82 17.19 2.13
CA LEU A 44 -17.64 18.64 2.11
C LEU A 44 -16.29 19.04 1.47
N LEU A 45 -15.20 18.36 1.85
CA LEU A 45 -13.87 18.67 1.35
C LEU A 45 -13.74 18.36 -0.16
N GLN A 46 -14.39 17.30 -0.65
CA GLN A 46 -14.39 16.96 -2.08
C GLN A 46 -15.13 18.00 -2.93
N GLU A 47 -16.26 18.52 -2.45
CA GLU A 47 -16.97 19.62 -3.11
C GLU A 47 -16.09 20.88 -3.21
N LEU A 48 -15.40 21.23 -2.11
CA LEU A 48 -14.46 22.35 -2.08
C LEU A 48 -13.26 22.12 -3.02
N GLU A 49 -12.77 20.89 -3.14
CA GLU A 49 -11.63 20.56 -4.01
C GLU A 49 -12.02 20.75 -5.47
N GLU A 50 -13.21 20.28 -5.85
CA GLU A 50 -13.70 20.41 -7.21
C GLU A 50 -13.85 21.90 -7.59
N ASP A 51 -14.45 22.70 -6.72
CA ASP A 51 -14.64 24.14 -6.95
C ASP A 51 -13.32 24.92 -6.98
N LEU A 52 -12.40 24.62 -6.04
CA LEU A 52 -11.10 25.30 -6.00
C LEU A 52 -10.21 24.88 -7.18
N SER A 53 -10.18 23.59 -7.54
CA SER A 53 -9.39 23.09 -8.66
C SER A 53 -9.81 23.71 -9.99
N ARG A 54 -11.12 23.85 -10.23
CA ARG A 54 -11.66 24.54 -11.42
C ARG A 54 -11.17 25.98 -11.53
N ARG A 55 -11.01 26.69 -10.42
CA ARG A 55 -10.60 28.11 -10.38
C ARG A 55 -9.08 28.33 -10.39
N VAL A 56 -8.31 27.39 -9.84
CA VAL A 56 -6.85 27.49 -9.74
C VAL A 56 -6.15 26.94 -10.98
N GLY A 57 -6.75 25.94 -11.63
CA GLY A 57 -6.17 25.19 -12.75
C GLY A 57 -5.14 24.14 -12.28
N GLU A 58 -4.89 23.12 -13.11
CA GLU A 58 -4.03 21.98 -12.75
C GLU A 58 -2.52 22.26 -12.82
N VAL A 59 -2.10 23.37 -13.43
CA VAL A 59 -0.69 23.63 -13.72
C VAL A 59 -0.02 24.46 -12.62
N THR A 60 0.73 23.79 -11.75
CA THR A 60 1.78 24.39 -10.92
C THR A 60 2.90 24.96 -11.81
N PRO A 61 3.14 26.27 -11.86
CA PRO A 61 4.33 26.79 -12.54
C PRO A 61 5.57 26.47 -11.72
N SER A 62 6.64 26.04 -12.40
CA SER A 62 7.95 25.95 -11.77
C SER A 62 8.38 27.34 -11.30
N VAL A 63 8.87 27.44 -10.05
CA VAL A 63 9.49 28.66 -9.50
C VAL A 63 10.85 28.96 -10.18
N GLY A 64 11.28 28.12 -11.13
CA GLY A 64 12.60 28.14 -11.76
C GLY A 64 12.87 29.28 -12.76
N GLY A 65 11.99 30.27 -12.86
CA GLY A 65 12.11 31.40 -13.79
C GLY A 65 12.33 32.75 -13.13
N PHE A 66 12.86 32.82 -11.90
CA PHE A 66 13.13 34.11 -11.25
C PHE A 66 14.60 34.51 -11.31
N ASP A 67 14.85 35.58 -12.05
CA ASP A 67 15.96 36.48 -11.78
C ASP A 67 15.64 37.25 -10.49
N LYS A 68 16.48 37.13 -9.46
CA LYS A 68 16.29 37.74 -8.12
C LYS A 68 16.18 39.28 -8.15
N ARG A 69 16.33 39.90 -9.33
CA ARG A 69 16.37 41.35 -9.55
C ARG A 69 15.02 42.00 -9.88
N ASN A 70 13.96 41.24 -10.18
CA ASN A 70 12.67 41.86 -10.51
C ASN A 70 11.87 42.23 -9.24
N LYS A 71 11.87 43.54 -8.93
CA LYS A 71 11.31 44.16 -7.71
C LYS A 71 9.89 44.74 -7.88
N ASP A 72 9.16 44.43 -8.97
CA ASP A 72 7.82 44.99 -9.17
C ASP A 72 6.83 44.47 -8.10
N PRO A 73 6.27 45.34 -7.23
CA PRO A 73 5.35 44.95 -6.17
C PRO A 73 4.05 44.32 -6.67
N HIS A 74 3.56 44.75 -7.84
CA HIS A 74 2.31 44.25 -8.41
C HIS A 74 2.47 42.82 -8.92
N ILE A 75 3.59 42.56 -9.62
CA ILE A 75 3.96 41.22 -10.06
C ILE A 75 4.14 40.29 -8.85
N GLN A 76 4.83 40.73 -7.80
CA GLN A 76 4.98 39.95 -6.56
C GLN A 76 3.65 39.63 -5.89
N TRP A 77 2.70 40.58 -5.90
CA TRP A 77 1.37 40.37 -5.33
C TRP A 77 0.56 39.31 -6.11
N ILE A 78 0.60 39.34 -7.44
CA ILE A 78 -0.05 38.32 -8.28
C ILE A 78 0.53 36.93 -7.98
N TYR A 79 1.86 36.83 -7.87
CA TYR A 79 2.52 35.57 -7.52
C TYR A 79 2.17 35.07 -6.13
N LYS A 80 2.12 35.96 -5.13
CA LYS A 80 1.69 35.61 -3.76
C LYS A 80 0.26 35.05 -3.77
N LYS A 81 -0.67 35.71 -4.47
CA LYS A 81 -2.05 35.21 -4.62
C LYS A 81 -2.09 33.83 -5.26
N LYS A 82 -1.41 33.64 -6.39
CA LYS A 82 -1.37 32.33 -7.07
C LYS A 82 -0.77 31.24 -6.18
N ARG A 83 0.32 31.55 -5.46
CA ARG A 83 0.95 30.62 -4.51
C ARG A 83 0.00 30.26 -3.38
N ASN A 84 -0.69 31.22 -2.77
CA ASN A 84 -1.65 30.98 -1.69
C ASN A 84 -2.80 30.07 -2.13
N ARG A 85 -3.31 30.28 -3.35
CA ARG A 85 -4.34 29.41 -3.94
C ARG A 85 -3.86 27.96 -4.08
N VAL A 86 -2.64 27.75 -4.59
CA VAL A 86 -2.03 26.42 -4.71
C VAL A 86 -1.82 25.79 -3.34
N LEU A 87 -1.30 26.55 -2.37
CA LEU A 87 -1.10 26.04 -1.00
C LEU A 87 -2.41 25.61 -0.34
N ALA A 88 -3.49 26.38 -0.53
CA ALA A 88 -4.81 26.00 -0.04
C ALA A 88 -5.32 24.69 -0.69
N LEU A 89 -5.10 24.52 -1.99
CA LEU A 89 -5.44 23.30 -2.70
C LEU A 89 -4.60 22.09 -2.23
N GLU A 90 -3.30 22.27 -2.02
CA GLU A 90 -2.40 21.24 -1.47
C GLU A 90 -2.82 20.82 -0.06
N ARG A 91 -3.14 21.80 0.81
CA ARG A 91 -3.66 21.54 2.16
C ARG A 91 -4.97 20.77 2.11
N LEU A 92 -5.89 21.15 1.22
CA LEU A 92 -7.16 20.48 1.01
C LEU A 92 -7.00 19.03 0.56
N ARG A 93 -6.12 18.77 -0.43
CA ARG A 93 -5.79 17.40 -0.88
C ARG A 93 -5.16 16.55 0.21
N SER A 94 -4.30 17.15 1.03
CA SER A 94 -3.72 16.50 2.21
C SER A 94 -4.81 16.06 3.20
N ALA A 95 -5.75 16.96 3.52
CA ALA A 95 -6.90 16.69 4.38
C ALA A 95 -7.80 15.59 3.81
N ILE A 96 -8.14 15.64 2.52
CA ILE A 96 -8.94 14.63 1.83
C ILE A 96 -8.26 13.26 1.91
N THR A 97 -6.95 13.21 1.72
CA THR A 97 -6.18 11.97 1.80
C THR A 97 -6.23 11.39 3.22
N ALA A 98 -6.08 12.22 4.26
CA ALA A 98 -6.21 11.81 5.66
C ALA A 98 -7.58 11.18 5.96
N HIS A 99 -8.67 11.82 5.51
CA HIS A 99 -10.03 11.31 5.70
C HIS A 99 -10.28 10.00 4.94
N LYS A 100 -9.80 9.90 3.69
CA LYS A 100 -9.89 8.66 2.90
C LYS A 100 -9.17 7.50 3.57
N MET A 101 -7.94 7.74 4.05
CA MET A 101 -7.16 6.73 4.78
C MET A 101 -7.86 6.30 6.07
N ALA A 102 -8.38 7.25 6.85
CA ALA A 102 -9.09 6.97 8.09
C ALA A 102 -10.33 6.09 7.86
N LEU A 103 -11.17 6.45 6.87
CA LEU A 103 -12.35 5.68 6.52
C LEU A 103 -12.00 4.28 5.98
N ALA A 104 -10.95 4.18 5.16
CA ALA A 104 -10.47 2.90 4.65
C ALA A 104 -9.94 2.00 5.77
N LEU A 105 -9.21 2.56 6.73
CA LEU A 105 -8.71 1.85 7.91
C LEU A 105 -9.85 1.33 8.79
N ILE A 106 -10.89 2.14 8.99
CA ILE A 106 -12.08 1.69 9.73
C ILE A 106 -12.81 0.58 8.95
N ALA A 107 -13.04 0.78 7.65
CA ALA A 107 -13.71 -0.23 6.80
C ALA A 107 -12.95 -1.56 6.73
N ALA A 108 -11.61 -1.50 6.78
CA ALA A 108 -10.76 -2.67 6.77
C ALA A 108 -10.86 -3.48 8.07
N ASN A 109 -11.10 -2.83 9.21
CA ASN A 109 -11.04 -3.43 10.54
C ASN A 109 -12.40 -3.64 11.23
N TYR A 110 -13.47 -2.99 10.77
CA TYR A 110 -14.79 -3.06 11.38
C TYR A 110 -15.89 -3.42 10.39
N THR A 111 -16.92 -4.11 10.87
CA THR A 111 -18.21 -4.27 10.20
C THR A 111 -19.29 -3.52 10.96
N PHE A 112 -20.11 -2.74 10.25
CA PHE A 112 -21.23 -2.01 10.84
C PHE A 112 -22.50 -2.84 10.71
N THR A 113 -23.23 -2.97 11.80
CA THR A 113 -24.50 -3.72 11.84
C THR A 113 -25.60 -2.89 12.46
N ARG A 114 -26.81 -3.00 11.89
CA ARG A 114 -28.04 -2.50 12.49
C ARG A 114 -28.99 -3.67 12.67
N GLY A 115 -29.08 -4.18 13.90
CA GLY A 115 -29.75 -5.43 14.18
C GLY A 115 -29.04 -6.59 13.47
N LYS A 116 -29.70 -7.21 12.48
CA LYS A 116 -29.14 -8.30 11.67
C LYS A 116 -28.59 -7.87 10.31
N ARG A 117 -28.77 -6.59 9.91
CA ARG A 117 -28.36 -6.09 8.59
C ARG A 117 -26.98 -5.45 8.68
N GLU A 118 -26.07 -5.89 7.81
CA GLU A 118 -24.79 -5.21 7.58
C GLU A 118 -25.00 -3.89 6.83
N LEU A 119 -24.24 -2.88 7.23
CA LEU A 119 -24.26 -1.54 6.66
C LEU A 119 -22.86 -1.16 6.16
N SER A 120 -22.84 -0.46 5.04
CA SER A 120 -21.64 0.24 4.58
C SER A 120 -21.52 1.60 5.26
N ILE A 121 -20.29 2.13 5.35
CA ILE A 121 -20.04 3.49 5.87
C ILE A 121 -20.89 4.54 5.12
N ARG A 122 -21.10 4.33 3.81
CA ARG A 122 -21.90 5.25 2.96
C ARG A 122 -23.37 5.31 3.37
N GLU A 123 -23.90 4.26 4.00
CA GLU A 123 -25.29 4.19 4.46
C GLU A 123 -25.49 4.78 5.87
N LEU A 124 -24.42 5.14 6.59
CA LEU A 124 -24.53 5.73 7.92
C LEU A 124 -25.22 7.10 7.88
N LYS A 125 -26.22 7.27 8.76
CA LYS A 125 -26.99 8.50 8.98
C LYS A 125 -26.92 8.89 10.45
N ARG A 126 -26.94 10.20 10.75
CA ARG A 126 -26.89 10.74 12.12
C ARG A 126 -27.94 10.14 13.05
N GLU A 127 -29.16 10.00 12.56
CA GLU A 127 -30.31 9.48 13.31
C GLU A 127 -30.16 8.00 13.69
N ASP A 128 -29.40 7.25 12.90
CA ASP A 128 -29.23 5.81 13.08
C ASP A 128 -28.04 5.46 13.99
N LEU A 129 -27.14 6.40 14.28
CA LEU A 129 -25.89 6.14 15.03
C LEU A 129 -26.09 5.40 16.36
N PRO A 130 -27.07 5.77 17.22
CA PRO A 130 -27.27 5.07 18.50
C PRO A 130 -27.66 3.59 18.35
N LYS A 131 -28.12 3.18 17.17
CA LYS A 131 -28.58 1.81 16.87
C LYS A 131 -27.55 1.00 16.08
N VAL A 132 -26.48 1.62 15.60
CA VAL A 132 -25.43 0.97 14.83
C VAL A 132 -24.36 0.43 15.76
N LYS A 133 -24.00 -0.84 15.59
CA LYS A 133 -22.88 -1.47 16.30
C LYS A 133 -21.73 -1.70 15.33
N ALA A 134 -20.51 -1.36 15.77
CA ALA A 134 -19.28 -1.70 15.09
C ALA A 134 -18.68 -2.97 15.70
N ILE A 135 -18.50 -4.01 14.89
CA ILE A 135 -17.90 -5.28 15.29
C ILE A 135 -16.51 -5.34 14.68
N GLN A 136 -15.48 -5.62 15.50
CA GLN A 136 -14.12 -5.79 14.99
C GLN A 136 -14.02 -7.07 14.17
N LYS A 137 -13.35 -6.98 13.02
CA LYS A 137 -13.02 -8.13 12.19
C LYS A 137 -11.91 -8.97 12.86
N PRO A 138 -11.91 -10.29 12.65
CA PRO A 138 -10.90 -11.17 13.25
C PRO A 138 -9.49 -10.89 12.75
N VAL A 139 -9.36 -10.45 11.49
CA VAL A 139 -8.08 -10.07 10.89
C VAL A 139 -8.06 -8.56 10.73
N GLN A 140 -7.03 -7.93 11.31
CA GLN A 140 -6.84 -6.49 11.27
C GLN A 140 -5.79 -6.09 10.22
N LEU A 141 -6.10 -5.04 9.46
CA LEU A 141 -5.20 -4.45 8.47
C LEU A 141 -4.80 -3.04 8.94
N GLY A 142 -3.52 -2.88 9.27
CA GLY A 142 -2.99 -1.66 9.86
C GLY A 142 -3.47 -1.44 11.29
N ARG A 143 -2.85 -0.48 11.98
CA ARG A 143 -3.20 -0.07 13.34
C ARG A 143 -4.31 0.97 13.34
N VAL A 144 -5.31 0.79 14.19
CA VAL A 144 -6.43 1.75 14.32
C VAL A 144 -6.03 2.91 15.24
N GLU A 145 -5.02 2.71 16.09
CA GLU A 145 -4.47 3.69 17.03
C GLU A 145 -3.84 4.89 16.34
N VAL A 146 -3.53 4.80 15.04
CA VAL A 146 -2.99 5.93 14.26
C VAL A 146 -4.07 6.94 13.86
N LEU A 147 -5.36 6.59 13.97
CA LEU A 147 -6.47 7.45 13.54
C LEU A 147 -6.42 8.86 14.14
N PRO A 148 -6.17 9.07 15.45
CA PRO A 148 -6.15 10.42 16.02
C PRO A 148 -5.02 11.30 15.46
N TYR A 149 -3.95 10.69 14.94
CA TYR A 149 -2.72 11.38 14.56
C TYR A 149 -2.61 11.70 13.07
N LEU A 150 -3.66 11.44 12.28
CA LEU A 150 -3.73 11.83 10.87
C LEU A 150 -3.95 13.34 10.72
N ALA A 151 -3.46 13.92 9.61
CA ALA A 151 -3.56 15.36 9.37
C ALA A 151 -4.92 15.75 8.77
N TYR A 152 -5.99 15.66 9.57
CA TYR A 152 -7.35 15.97 9.11
C TYR A 152 -7.54 17.40 8.60
N SER A 153 -6.78 18.37 9.14
CA SER A 153 -6.77 19.76 8.63
C SER A 153 -5.83 19.99 7.46
N GLY A 154 -5.06 18.97 7.05
CA GLY A 154 -4.06 19.01 5.98
C GLY A 154 -2.70 19.62 6.34
N ASP A 155 -2.58 20.29 7.50
CA ASP A 155 -1.38 21.04 7.91
C ASP A 155 -0.39 20.18 8.72
N VAL A 156 0.28 19.25 8.05
CA VAL A 156 1.27 18.34 8.66
C VAL A 156 2.37 19.10 9.40
N LEU A 157 2.93 20.16 8.79
CA LEU A 157 4.02 20.93 9.41
C LEU A 157 3.57 21.71 10.65
N ARG A 158 2.31 22.15 10.70
CA ARG A 158 1.77 22.85 11.87
C ARG A 158 1.59 21.90 13.04
N LEU A 159 1.12 20.68 12.77
CA LEU A 159 1.02 19.61 13.77
C LEU A 159 2.42 19.27 14.29
N LEU A 160 3.38 18.97 13.41
CA LEU A 160 4.77 18.69 13.79
C LEU A 160 5.46 19.82 14.57
N ALA A 161 5.11 21.08 14.33
CA ALA A 161 5.70 22.21 15.04
C ALA A 161 5.35 22.23 16.54
N ARG A 162 4.25 21.56 16.93
CA ARG A 162 3.80 21.42 18.33
C ARG A 162 4.43 20.20 19.02
N GLU A 163 5.08 19.32 18.27
CA GLU A 163 5.61 18.06 18.75
C GLU A 163 7.07 18.14 19.23
N SER A 164 7.49 17.10 19.94
CA SER A 164 8.86 16.96 20.44
C SER A 164 9.90 16.91 19.31
N ILE A 165 11.18 17.05 19.67
CA ILE A 165 12.28 16.91 18.71
C ILE A 165 12.33 15.46 18.18
N GLU A 166 12.14 14.48 19.07
CA GLU A 166 12.13 13.05 18.75
C GLU A 166 11.07 12.71 17.70
N VAL A 167 9.82 13.16 17.89
CA VAL A 167 8.74 12.98 16.90
C VAL A 167 9.14 13.55 15.54
N ARG A 168 9.74 14.75 15.52
CA ARG A 168 10.16 15.41 14.27
C ARG A 168 11.31 14.67 13.57
N GLU A 169 12.21 14.07 14.32
CA GLU A 169 13.30 13.24 13.77
C GLU A 169 12.75 11.93 13.22
N THR A 170 11.88 11.25 13.97
CA THR A 170 11.21 10.03 13.53
C THR A 170 10.32 10.26 12.30
N PHE A 171 9.61 11.39 12.24
CA PHE A 171 8.88 11.83 11.05
C PHE A 171 9.78 11.90 9.82
N LYS A 172 10.93 12.58 9.93
CA LYS A 172 11.90 12.71 8.82
C LYS A 172 12.45 11.34 8.42
N PHE A 173 12.72 10.49 9.40
CA PHE A 173 13.21 9.12 9.17
C PHE A 173 12.18 8.29 8.39
N ILE A 174 10.94 8.20 8.87
CA ILE A 174 9.86 7.46 8.21
C ILE A 174 9.61 8.00 6.80
N LYS A 175 9.47 9.33 6.66
CA LYS A 175 9.28 9.99 5.36
C LYS A 175 10.41 9.69 4.38
N GLY A 176 11.66 9.70 4.86
CA GLY A 176 12.83 9.33 4.06
C GLY A 176 12.78 7.88 3.57
N LYS A 177 12.36 6.95 4.43
CA LYS A 177 12.21 5.52 4.09
C LYS A 177 11.09 5.26 3.08
N LEU A 178 9.93 5.91 3.23
CA LEU A 178 8.82 5.76 2.29
C LEU A 178 9.10 6.37 0.91
N ARG A 179 9.90 7.44 0.85
CA ARG A 179 10.33 8.10 -0.40
C ARG A 179 11.59 7.51 -1.01
N GLU A 180 12.18 6.51 -0.39
CA GLU A 180 13.35 5.81 -0.92
C GLU A 180 13.04 5.28 -2.32
N LYS A 181 13.94 5.57 -3.27
CA LYS A 181 13.90 4.89 -4.57
C LYS A 181 14.40 3.48 -4.32
N GLY A 182 13.53 2.49 -4.50
CA GLY A 182 13.91 1.11 -4.26
C GLY A 182 15.17 0.74 -5.03
N THR A 183 16.05 -0.05 -4.42
CA THR A 183 17.35 -0.39 -5.01
C THR A 183 17.11 -1.18 -6.28
N VAL A 184 17.63 -0.67 -7.39
CA VAL A 184 17.35 -1.14 -8.76
C VAL A 184 17.62 -2.64 -8.88
N ARG A 185 16.58 -3.43 -9.19
CA ARG A 185 16.75 -4.79 -9.69
C ARG A 185 16.57 -4.76 -11.21
N THR A 186 17.48 -5.38 -11.94
CA THR A 186 17.28 -5.64 -13.37
C THR A 186 16.12 -6.64 -13.47
N ARG A 187 14.96 -6.19 -13.94
CA ARG A 187 13.76 -7.03 -14.13
C ARG A 187 13.73 -7.66 -15.53
N GLY A 188 14.45 -7.07 -16.47
CA GLY A 188 14.44 -7.53 -17.84
C GLY A 188 15.33 -6.73 -18.78
N LEU A 189 15.26 -7.09 -20.04
CA LEU A 189 15.94 -6.47 -21.16
C LEU A 189 14.92 -5.78 -22.04
N ARG A 190 15.13 -4.49 -22.32
CA ARG A 190 14.38 -3.77 -23.33
C ARG A 190 15.10 -3.90 -24.65
N ILE A 191 14.44 -4.51 -25.62
CA ILE A 191 15.01 -4.86 -26.91
C ILE A 191 14.24 -4.13 -28.00
N GLU A 192 14.98 -3.47 -28.89
CA GLU A 192 14.43 -2.96 -30.14
C GLU A 192 14.64 -3.99 -31.23
N VAL A 193 13.56 -4.29 -31.95
CA VAL A 193 13.51 -5.33 -32.97
C VAL A 193 13.06 -4.70 -34.27
N GLU A 194 13.89 -4.85 -35.29
CA GLU A 194 13.57 -4.58 -36.68
C GLU A 194 13.13 -5.88 -37.35
N TYR A 195 11.91 -5.94 -37.86
CA TYR A 195 11.37 -7.14 -38.50
C TYR A 195 10.65 -6.80 -39.81
N TRP A 196 10.56 -7.79 -40.69
CA TRP A 196 9.91 -7.66 -41.98
C TRP A 196 8.48 -8.18 -41.90
N GLU A 197 7.53 -7.31 -42.25
CA GLU A 197 6.11 -7.67 -42.35
C GLU A 197 5.56 -7.06 -43.63
N ASN A 198 4.96 -7.88 -44.50
CA ASN A 198 4.40 -7.45 -45.80
C ASN A 198 5.39 -6.60 -46.64
N ASN A 199 6.63 -7.07 -46.79
CA ASN A 199 7.73 -6.39 -47.51
C ASN A 199 8.05 -4.95 -47.01
N ARG A 200 7.69 -4.62 -45.77
CA ARG A 200 8.11 -3.37 -45.12
C ARG A 200 8.88 -3.67 -43.84
N LEU A 201 9.96 -2.91 -43.61
CA LEU A 201 10.71 -2.96 -42.37
C LEU A 201 9.93 -2.21 -41.29
N LYS A 202 9.64 -2.88 -40.17
CA LYS A 202 9.00 -2.29 -38.99
C LYS A 202 9.91 -2.36 -37.78
N LYS A 203 9.73 -1.44 -36.85
CA LYS A 203 10.44 -1.39 -35.57
C LYS A 203 9.45 -1.62 -34.43
N ALA A 204 9.80 -2.49 -33.50
CA ALA A 204 9.06 -2.70 -32.26
C ALA A 204 10.00 -2.66 -31.06
N ARG A 205 9.48 -2.23 -29.91
CA ARG A 205 10.18 -2.34 -28.63
C ARG A 205 9.48 -3.39 -27.79
N ILE A 206 10.24 -4.34 -27.26
CA ILE A 206 9.74 -5.39 -26.38
C ILE A 206 10.55 -5.42 -25.08
N ASP A 207 9.89 -5.79 -23.99
CA ASP A 207 10.53 -6.02 -22.70
C ASP A 207 10.50 -7.54 -22.44
N LEU A 208 11.67 -8.16 -22.28
CA LEU A 208 11.83 -9.57 -21.95
C LEU A 208 12.38 -9.76 -20.53
N PRO A 209 12.03 -10.84 -19.82
CA PRO A 209 12.68 -11.21 -18.55
C PRO A 209 14.20 -11.33 -18.68
N THR A 210 14.92 -11.15 -17.58
CA THR A 210 16.40 -11.17 -17.57
C THR A 210 16.99 -12.54 -17.93
N ASP A 211 16.23 -13.60 -17.69
CA ASP A 211 16.54 -15.00 -17.92
C ASP A 211 15.93 -15.57 -19.22
N ALA A 212 15.20 -14.75 -19.98
CA ALA A 212 14.56 -15.20 -21.21
C ALA A 212 15.57 -15.48 -22.33
N ASP A 213 15.34 -16.57 -23.07
CA ASP A 213 16.01 -16.80 -24.35
C ASP A 213 15.45 -15.82 -25.39
N ILE A 214 16.17 -14.72 -25.57
CA ILE A 214 15.83 -13.62 -26.46
C ILE A 214 15.57 -14.12 -27.88
N GLU A 215 16.38 -15.07 -28.36
CA GLU A 215 16.29 -15.52 -29.75
C GLU A 215 15.05 -16.39 -29.97
N ALA A 216 14.74 -17.28 -29.01
CA ALA A 216 13.53 -18.10 -29.05
C ALA A 216 12.26 -17.24 -29.02
N GLU A 217 12.18 -16.28 -28.09
CA GLU A 217 11.05 -15.34 -27.95
C GLU A 217 10.84 -14.49 -29.21
N LEU A 218 11.91 -13.94 -29.77
CA LEU A 218 11.83 -13.13 -30.98
C LEU A 218 11.45 -13.94 -32.21
N ARG A 219 11.97 -15.17 -32.34
CA ARG A 219 11.64 -16.08 -33.43
C ARG A 219 10.19 -16.53 -33.38
N GLN A 220 9.64 -16.75 -32.19
CA GLN A 220 8.21 -17.05 -32.00
C GLN A 220 7.31 -15.90 -32.44
N ARG A 221 7.70 -14.65 -32.14
CA ARG A 221 6.87 -13.46 -32.42
C ARG A 221 7.00 -12.91 -33.84
N TYR A 222 8.21 -12.92 -34.41
CA TYR A 222 8.54 -12.22 -35.65
C TYR A 222 9.10 -13.14 -36.76
N GLY A 223 9.15 -14.46 -36.52
CA GLY A 223 9.64 -15.45 -37.49
C GLY A 223 11.17 -15.43 -37.65
N ARG A 224 11.67 -15.81 -38.84
CA ARG A 224 13.11 -16.00 -39.07
C ARG A 224 13.89 -14.73 -39.47
N ARG A 225 13.20 -13.66 -39.88
CA ARG A 225 13.83 -12.45 -40.42
C ARG A 225 13.61 -11.24 -39.51
N PHE A 226 14.47 -11.13 -38.52
CA PHE A 226 14.54 -9.98 -37.63
C PHE A 226 15.98 -9.60 -37.31
N ARG A 227 16.20 -8.34 -36.93
CA ARG A 227 17.44 -7.83 -36.34
C ARG A 227 17.08 -7.17 -35.04
N TRP A 228 17.86 -7.39 -33.98
CA TRP A 228 17.58 -6.78 -32.68
C TRP A 228 18.80 -6.13 -32.06
N ARG A 229 18.54 -5.18 -31.16
CA ARG A 229 19.54 -4.54 -30.31
C ARG A 229 18.98 -4.39 -28.90
N VAL A 230 19.73 -4.82 -27.89
CA VAL A 230 19.41 -4.49 -26.49
C VAL A 230 19.66 -3.00 -26.30
N LEU A 231 18.60 -2.27 -25.93
CA LEU A 231 18.65 -0.84 -25.71
C LEU A 231 19.03 -0.50 -24.28
N SER A 232 18.43 -1.20 -23.31
CA SER A 232 18.62 -0.91 -21.89
C SER A 232 18.11 -2.06 -21.02
N PHE A 233 18.67 -2.17 -19.81
CA PHE A 233 18.05 -2.96 -18.76
C PHE A 233 16.76 -2.29 -18.29
N VAL A 234 15.66 -3.05 -18.21
CA VAL A 234 14.45 -2.63 -17.53
C VAL A 234 14.73 -2.67 -16.03
N LYS A 235 15.11 -1.52 -15.50
CA LYS A 235 15.36 -1.29 -14.09
C LYS A 235 14.03 -1.06 -13.39
N THR A 236 13.74 -1.77 -12.30
CA THR A 236 12.63 -1.39 -11.41
C THR A 236 12.99 -0.07 -10.75
N LYS A 237 12.34 1.00 -11.21
CA LYS A 237 12.30 2.29 -10.53
C LYS A 237 10.92 2.39 -9.90
N GLY A 238 10.86 2.57 -8.59
CA GLY A 238 9.59 2.82 -7.93
C GLY A 238 9.82 3.40 -6.55
N VAL A 239 9.09 4.47 -6.25
CA VAL A 239 8.81 4.85 -4.86
C VAL A 239 7.73 3.88 -4.37
N LEU A 240 7.79 3.47 -3.11
CA LEU A 240 6.82 2.53 -2.54
C LEU A 240 5.39 3.11 -2.59
N ILE A 241 5.27 4.41 -2.31
CA ILE A 241 4.02 5.18 -2.33
C ILE A 241 4.25 6.43 -3.18
N ASN A 242 3.50 6.59 -4.27
CA ASN A 242 3.69 7.70 -5.19
C ASN A 242 2.99 9.01 -4.74
N ASN A 243 2.13 8.92 -3.73
CA ASN A 243 1.37 10.05 -3.19
C ASN A 243 2.07 10.67 -1.97
N HIS A 244 2.49 11.93 -2.10
CA HIS A 244 3.21 12.61 -1.02
C HIS A 244 2.31 12.92 0.19
N TYR A 245 1.00 13.09 0.00
CA TYR A 245 0.07 13.28 1.10
C TYR A 245 -0.09 12.01 1.93
N THR A 246 -0.15 10.84 1.28
CA THR A 246 -0.16 9.54 1.97
C THR A 246 1.11 9.36 2.79
N VAL A 247 2.27 9.63 2.17
CA VAL A 247 3.57 9.54 2.86
C VAL A 247 3.64 10.47 4.07
N ASP A 248 3.20 11.72 3.92
CA ASP A 248 3.29 12.71 4.98
C ASP A 248 2.30 12.39 6.13
N ASN A 249 1.10 11.88 5.82
CA ASN A 249 0.15 11.41 6.83
C ASN A 249 0.65 10.17 7.59
N LEU A 250 1.20 9.16 6.89
CA LEU A 250 1.77 7.97 7.54
C LEU A 250 2.97 8.33 8.41
N ALA A 251 3.86 9.17 7.90
CA ALA A 251 5.03 9.61 8.66
C ALA A 251 4.61 10.37 9.92
N LEU A 252 3.62 11.27 9.82
CA LEU A 252 3.09 11.99 10.98
C LEU A 252 2.49 11.01 11.98
N ALA A 253 1.50 10.22 11.55
CA ALA A 253 0.69 9.43 12.46
C ALA A 253 1.51 8.40 13.24
N TYR A 254 2.45 7.72 12.58
CA TYR A 254 3.32 6.75 13.25
C TYR A 254 4.42 7.40 14.09
N SER A 255 4.91 8.59 13.71
CA SER A 255 5.90 9.31 14.52
C SER A 255 5.33 9.85 15.83
N VAL A 256 4.05 10.24 15.82
CA VAL A 256 3.35 10.73 17.02
C VAL A 256 2.87 9.56 17.88
N LEU A 257 2.38 8.48 17.25
CA LEU A 257 1.93 7.27 17.97
C LEU A 257 3.05 6.69 18.83
N ASP A 258 4.25 6.52 18.26
CA ASP A 258 5.40 5.98 18.97
C ASP A 258 6.70 6.57 18.37
N PRO A 259 7.33 7.55 19.02
CA PRO A 259 8.55 8.17 18.53
C PRO A 259 9.73 7.20 18.41
N GLU A 260 9.78 6.13 19.22
CA GLU A 260 10.88 5.16 19.23
C GLU A 260 10.68 4.06 18.18
N LYS A 261 9.48 3.47 18.15
CA LYS A 261 9.18 2.27 17.33
C LYS A 261 8.24 2.53 16.17
N GLY A 262 7.75 3.75 15.98
CA GLY A 262 6.77 4.09 14.93
C GLY A 262 7.17 3.63 13.53
N ALA A 263 8.47 3.69 13.20
CA ALA A 263 8.97 3.22 11.92
C ALA A 263 8.91 1.68 11.78
N GLU A 264 9.22 0.93 12.85
CA GLU A 264 9.10 -0.53 12.90
C GLU A 264 7.64 -0.96 12.83
N LEU A 265 6.76 -0.28 13.56
CA LEU A 265 5.31 -0.54 13.55
C LEU A 265 4.73 -0.32 12.14
N LEU A 266 5.08 0.78 11.47
CA LEU A 266 4.66 1.04 10.09
C LEU A 266 5.21 -0.03 9.13
N GLY A 267 6.49 -0.38 9.26
CA GLY A 267 7.11 -1.42 8.43
C GLY A 267 6.37 -2.76 8.55
N LEU A 268 5.98 -3.13 9.76
CA LEU A 268 5.23 -4.35 10.04
C LEU A 268 3.82 -4.28 9.48
N ASP A 269 3.13 -3.15 9.62
CA ASP A 269 1.76 -2.98 9.15
C ASP A 269 1.68 -2.98 7.63
N LEU A 270 2.66 -2.36 6.94
CA LEU A 270 2.79 -2.47 5.49
C LEU A 270 3.12 -3.90 5.07
N PHE A 271 4.04 -4.58 5.76
CA PHE A 271 4.37 -5.99 5.49
C PHE A 271 3.13 -6.90 5.62
N ARG A 272 2.38 -6.77 6.71
CA ARG A 272 1.11 -7.46 6.95
C ARG A 272 0.10 -7.13 5.87
N TYR A 273 -0.06 -5.86 5.51
CA TYR A 273 -0.97 -5.45 4.45
C TYR A 273 -0.68 -6.21 3.15
N TYR A 274 0.57 -6.28 2.71
CA TYR A 274 0.92 -7.04 1.51
C TYR A 274 0.67 -8.54 1.65
N PHE A 275 0.92 -9.17 2.80
CA PHE A 275 0.71 -10.60 2.97
C PHE A 275 -0.77 -10.96 3.09
N LEU A 276 -1.57 -10.16 3.78
CA LEU A 276 -2.97 -10.44 4.07
C LEU A 276 -3.91 -10.09 2.92
N THR A 277 -3.42 -9.42 1.87
CA THR A 277 -4.24 -8.94 0.76
C THR A 277 -3.65 -9.30 -0.60
N SER A 278 -4.51 -9.60 -1.57
CA SER A 278 -4.10 -9.80 -2.97
C SER A 278 -3.86 -8.45 -3.69
N GLU A 279 -3.27 -8.48 -4.89
CA GLU A 279 -3.11 -7.25 -5.70
C GLU A 279 -4.45 -6.55 -5.95
N ASN A 280 -5.51 -7.32 -6.23
CA ASN A 280 -6.87 -6.80 -6.47
C ASN A 280 -7.50 -6.19 -5.21
N ASP A 281 -7.28 -6.82 -4.05
CA ASP A 281 -7.79 -6.28 -2.78
C ASP A 281 -7.17 -4.90 -2.51
N ARG A 282 -5.87 -4.74 -2.81
CA ARG A 282 -5.14 -3.49 -2.56
C ARG A 282 -5.53 -2.35 -3.49
N GLU A 283 -5.98 -2.67 -4.70
CA GLU A 283 -6.54 -1.68 -5.63
C GLU A 283 -7.86 -1.10 -5.09
N GLY A 284 -8.69 -1.93 -4.44
CA GLY A 284 -10.01 -1.52 -3.94
C GLY A 284 -10.03 -0.97 -2.51
N LEU A 285 -9.13 -1.41 -1.62
CA LEU A 285 -9.17 -1.06 -0.19
C LEU A 285 -8.84 0.41 0.09
N GLY A 286 -7.93 1.00 -0.70
CA GLY A 286 -7.56 2.42 -0.54
C GLY A 286 -6.90 2.79 0.80
N LEU A 287 -6.46 1.81 1.60
CA LEU A 287 -5.86 2.01 2.92
C LEU A 287 -4.60 2.87 2.87
N TYR A 288 -3.77 2.62 1.85
CA TYR A 288 -2.57 3.38 1.53
C TYR A 288 -2.66 3.86 0.08
N PRO A 289 -3.26 5.04 -0.18
CA PRO A 289 -3.45 5.52 -1.55
C PRO A 289 -2.14 5.61 -2.33
N ASP A 290 -2.16 5.11 -3.57
CA ASP A 290 -1.03 5.04 -4.49
C ASP A 290 0.17 4.24 -3.97
N ILE A 291 -0.06 3.31 -3.03
CA ILE A 291 0.91 2.29 -2.68
C ILE A 291 1.07 1.31 -3.84
N LYS A 292 2.30 0.83 -4.04
CA LYS A 292 2.59 -0.12 -5.10
C LYS A 292 1.80 -1.42 -4.93
N LEU A 293 1.07 -1.86 -5.97
CA LEU A 293 0.30 -3.10 -5.94
C LEU A 293 1.14 -4.38 -5.92
N CYS A 294 2.46 -4.30 -6.09
CA CYS A 294 3.33 -5.44 -5.86
C CYS A 294 4.78 -4.95 -5.69
N ILE A 295 5.51 -5.53 -4.74
CA ILE A 295 6.91 -5.22 -4.51
C ILE A 295 7.79 -5.99 -5.51
N ASP A 296 8.70 -5.28 -6.17
CA ASP A 296 9.63 -5.84 -7.16
C ASP A 296 11.09 -5.36 -6.94
N CYS A 297 11.34 -4.63 -5.85
CA CYS A 297 12.64 -4.11 -5.46
C CYS A 297 12.73 -3.98 -3.94
N HIS A 298 13.94 -3.69 -3.46
CA HIS A 298 14.19 -3.53 -2.03
C HIS A 298 13.74 -2.16 -1.53
N TYR A 299 12.96 -2.14 -0.45
CA TYR A 299 12.65 -0.96 0.35
C TYR A 299 13.04 -1.20 1.80
N SER A 300 13.89 -0.33 2.35
CA SER A 300 14.47 -0.56 3.67
C SER A 300 13.47 -0.43 4.84
N ILE A 301 12.27 0.12 4.61
CA ILE A 301 11.17 0.11 5.59
C ILE A 301 10.74 -1.32 5.97
N PHE A 302 10.79 -2.27 5.02
CA PHE A 302 10.37 -3.65 5.26
C PHE A 302 11.38 -4.45 6.08
N ASP A 303 12.60 -3.95 6.25
CA ASP A 303 13.61 -4.62 7.05
C ASP A 303 13.50 -4.29 8.53
N LEU A 304 12.92 -3.12 8.87
CA LEU A 304 12.83 -2.63 10.24
C LEU A 304 12.22 -3.64 11.22
N PRO A 305 11.09 -4.31 10.90
CA PRO A 305 10.46 -5.26 11.83
C PRO A 305 11.28 -6.51 12.12
N PHE A 306 12.30 -6.80 11.30
CA PHE A 306 13.05 -8.06 11.32
C PHE A 306 14.52 -7.89 11.72
N ARG A 307 14.96 -6.69 12.11
CA ARG A 307 16.37 -6.39 12.41
C ARG A 307 16.97 -7.29 13.49
N ASN A 308 16.15 -7.73 14.43
CA ASN A 308 16.56 -8.56 15.56
C ASN A 308 16.38 -10.06 15.29
N GLU A 309 15.97 -10.46 14.08
CA GLU A 309 15.80 -11.87 13.71
C GLU A 309 17.16 -12.56 13.52
N PRO A 310 17.33 -13.80 14.01
CA PRO A 310 18.54 -14.57 13.77
C PRO A 310 18.72 -14.79 12.26
N GLY A 311 19.89 -14.43 11.74
CA GLY A 311 20.18 -14.56 10.30
C GLY A 311 19.66 -13.42 9.43
N PHE A 312 19.18 -12.31 10.02
CA PHE A 312 18.76 -11.13 9.29
C PHE A 312 19.85 -10.64 8.32
N LYS A 313 19.44 -10.33 7.08
CA LYS A 313 20.24 -9.66 6.06
C LYS A 313 19.43 -8.52 5.47
N THR A 314 20.10 -7.44 5.08
CA THR A 314 19.45 -6.33 4.36
C THR A 314 18.67 -6.86 3.16
N GLY A 315 17.42 -6.45 3.04
CA GLY A 315 16.48 -6.92 2.04
C GLY A 315 15.58 -8.06 2.47
N HIS A 316 15.73 -8.60 3.69
CA HIS A 316 14.94 -9.74 4.18
C HIS A 316 13.43 -9.56 3.98
N GLY A 317 12.86 -8.46 4.47
CA GLY A 317 11.42 -8.22 4.38
C GLY A 317 10.96 -8.00 2.94
N SER A 318 11.73 -7.22 2.17
CA SER A 318 11.43 -6.98 0.75
C SER A 318 11.47 -8.26 -0.08
N MET A 319 12.42 -9.15 0.18
CA MET A 319 12.56 -10.41 -0.55
C MET A 319 11.39 -11.37 -0.31
N MET A 320 10.88 -11.43 0.92
CA MET A 320 9.66 -12.19 1.22
C MET A 320 8.46 -11.65 0.45
N LEU A 321 8.30 -10.32 0.37
CA LEU A 321 7.22 -9.68 -0.39
C LEU A 321 7.33 -9.90 -1.90
N ILE A 322 8.55 -9.82 -2.45
CA ILE A 322 8.81 -10.11 -3.88
C ILE A 322 8.44 -11.56 -4.19
N ARG A 323 8.91 -12.51 -3.38
CA ARG A 323 8.57 -13.94 -3.55
C ARG A 323 7.07 -14.16 -3.44
N LYS A 324 6.40 -13.54 -2.47
CA LYS A 324 4.94 -13.63 -2.34
C LYS A 324 4.23 -13.20 -3.64
N CYS A 325 4.62 -12.08 -4.24
CA CYS A 325 4.09 -11.65 -5.54
C CYS A 325 4.37 -12.65 -6.67
N GLU A 326 5.58 -13.20 -6.75
CA GLU A 326 5.96 -14.19 -7.78
C GLU A 326 5.10 -15.46 -7.65
N MET A 327 4.87 -15.92 -6.42
CA MET A 327 4.04 -17.09 -6.12
C MET A 327 2.56 -16.84 -6.40
N GLU A 328 2.03 -15.67 -6.05
CA GLU A 328 0.64 -15.31 -6.40
C GLU A 328 0.43 -15.29 -7.92
N LYS A 329 1.42 -14.84 -8.70
CA LYS A 329 1.38 -14.90 -10.16
C LYS A 329 1.43 -16.33 -10.69
N ALA A 330 2.25 -17.18 -10.10
CA ALA A 330 2.31 -18.60 -10.45
C ALA A 330 1.01 -19.36 -10.14
N LEU A 331 0.21 -18.85 -9.19
CA LEU A 331 -1.10 -19.39 -8.83
C LEU A 331 -2.23 -18.92 -9.75
N VAL A 332 -1.99 -17.94 -10.63
CA VAL A 332 -2.99 -17.47 -11.60
C VAL A 332 -3.36 -18.63 -12.53
N GLY A 333 -4.65 -19.01 -12.53
CA GLY A 333 -5.17 -20.15 -13.28
C GLY A 333 -5.31 -21.45 -12.47
N ARG A 334 -4.58 -21.61 -11.36
CA ARG A 334 -4.69 -22.73 -10.40
C ARG A 334 -5.52 -22.40 -9.16
N ARG A 335 -6.15 -21.22 -9.15
CA ARG A 335 -6.99 -20.76 -8.03
C ARG A 335 -8.17 -21.70 -7.74
N LYS A 336 -8.63 -22.47 -8.73
CA LYS A 336 -9.68 -23.50 -8.58
C LYS A 336 -9.29 -24.58 -7.57
N ASP A 337 -8.00 -24.86 -7.43
CA ASP A 337 -7.47 -25.93 -6.56
C ASP A 337 -7.39 -25.48 -5.08
N ILE A 338 -7.60 -24.18 -4.82
CA ILE A 338 -7.50 -23.55 -3.49
C ILE A 338 -8.66 -22.58 -3.21
N THR A 339 -9.80 -22.74 -3.89
CA THR A 339 -10.98 -21.86 -3.78
C THR A 339 -11.49 -21.66 -2.35
N ASN A 340 -11.26 -22.63 -1.47
CA ASN A 340 -11.72 -22.61 -0.08
C ASN A 340 -10.70 -21.97 0.88
N ILE A 341 -9.58 -21.43 0.39
CA ILE A 341 -8.58 -20.73 1.21
C ILE A 341 -8.73 -19.22 0.98
N PRO A 342 -9.19 -18.45 1.99
CA PRO A 342 -9.18 -16.99 1.95
C PRO A 342 -7.81 -16.41 1.64
N ASN A 343 -7.75 -15.28 0.92
CA ASN A 343 -6.48 -14.65 0.52
C ASN A 343 -5.55 -14.36 1.72
N TYR A 344 -6.10 -13.94 2.86
CA TYR A 344 -5.29 -13.64 4.03
C TYR A 344 -4.61 -14.89 4.62
N LEU A 345 -5.28 -16.06 4.59
CA LEU A 345 -4.69 -17.34 4.97
C LEU A 345 -3.71 -17.83 3.92
N LEU A 346 -3.99 -17.63 2.62
CA LEU A 346 -3.04 -17.96 1.55
C LEU A 346 -1.72 -17.20 1.75
N GLY A 347 -1.78 -15.92 2.13
CA GLY A 347 -0.60 -15.15 2.53
C GLY A 347 0.20 -15.82 3.64
N GLY A 348 -0.47 -16.29 4.70
CA GLY A 348 0.16 -17.05 5.78
C GLY A 348 0.79 -18.36 5.32
N VAL A 349 0.10 -19.14 4.48
CA VAL A 349 0.64 -20.38 3.91
C VAL A 349 1.89 -20.12 3.08
N LEU A 350 1.88 -19.06 2.25
CA LEU A 350 3.03 -18.68 1.45
C LEU A 350 4.22 -18.26 2.33
N LEU A 351 3.97 -17.46 3.37
CA LEU A 351 5.02 -17.05 4.31
C LEU A 351 5.61 -18.24 5.06
N TYR A 352 4.77 -19.16 5.51
CA TYR A 352 5.19 -20.40 6.18
C TYR A 352 6.10 -21.25 5.30
N GLY A 353 5.77 -21.40 4.01
CA GLY A 353 6.55 -22.23 3.09
C GLY A 353 7.85 -21.59 2.61
N MET A 354 7.93 -20.26 2.54
CA MET A 354 9.13 -19.56 2.04
C MET A 354 10.16 -19.20 3.12
N SER A 355 9.79 -19.36 4.39
CA SER A 355 10.60 -18.99 5.56
C SER A 355 10.81 -20.17 6.51
N ASP A 356 11.76 -20.03 7.44
CA ASP A 356 12.01 -21.03 8.48
C ASP A 356 11.03 -20.91 9.68
N TYR A 357 10.01 -20.05 9.58
CA TYR A 357 9.11 -19.74 10.71
C TYR A 357 8.11 -20.85 11.02
N SER A 358 7.86 -21.14 12.29
CA SER A 358 6.78 -22.05 12.70
C SER A 358 5.39 -21.47 12.37
N GLU A 359 4.35 -22.29 12.41
CA GLU A 359 2.96 -21.84 12.24
C GLU A 359 2.60 -20.76 13.27
N GLU A 360 2.99 -20.98 14.52
CA GLU A 360 2.78 -20.04 15.62
C GLU A 360 3.43 -18.69 15.33
N LYS A 361 4.68 -18.70 14.85
CA LYS A 361 5.40 -17.48 14.51
C LYS A 361 4.75 -16.74 13.33
N VAL A 362 4.30 -17.47 12.30
CA VAL A 362 3.60 -16.85 11.16
C VAL A 362 2.25 -16.27 11.59
N ALA A 363 1.49 -17.01 12.40
CA ALA A 363 0.21 -16.55 12.94
C ALA A 363 0.38 -15.28 13.78
N GLN A 364 1.37 -15.24 14.67
CA GLN A 364 1.70 -14.06 15.47
C GLN A 364 2.18 -12.88 14.60
N LEU A 365 3.08 -13.15 13.66
CA LEU A 365 3.65 -12.12 12.79
C LEU A 365 2.57 -11.47 11.92
N LEU A 366 1.64 -12.26 11.39
CA LEU A 366 0.56 -11.77 10.53
C LEU A 366 -0.70 -11.34 11.28
N GLY A 367 -0.85 -11.70 12.56
CA GLY A 367 -2.06 -11.42 13.34
C GLY A 367 -3.28 -12.19 12.83
N ILE A 368 -3.09 -13.47 12.47
CA ILE A 368 -4.17 -14.36 11.99
C ILE A 368 -4.40 -15.52 12.98
N PRO A 369 -5.60 -16.11 13.02
CA PRO A 369 -5.86 -17.28 13.88
C PRO A 369 -4.98 -18.48 13.50
N GLY A 370 -4.27 -19.04 14.48
CA GLY A 370 -3.28 -20.09 14.25
C GLY A 370 -3.89 -21.43 13.84
N ASP A 371 -5.08 -21.75 14.37
CA ASP A 371 -5.89 -22.90 14.00
C ASP A 371 -6.35 -22.81 12.53
N GLU A 372 -6.87 -21.66 12.11
CA GLU A 372 -7.25 -21.43 10.71
C GLU A 372 -6.05 -21.53 9.76
N LEU A 373 -4.88 -21.00 10.16
CA LEU A 373 -3.65 -21.14 9.38
C LEU A 373 -3.24 -22.60 9.21
N VAL A 374 -3.27 -23.40 10.28
CA VAL A 374 -2.94 -24.84 10.22
C VAL A 374 -3.88 -25.58 9.29
N GLU A 375 -5.18 -25.28 9.32
CA GLU A 375 -6.14 -25.86 8.38
C GLU A 375 -5.88 -25.45 6.93
N ALA A 376 -5.56 -24.18 6.70
CA ALA A 376 -5.21 -23.68 5.38
C ALA A 376 -3.95 -24.37 4.82
N ILE A 377 -2.92 -24.57 5.65
CA ILE A 377 -1.71 -25.32 5.26
C ILE A 377 -2.08 -26.74 4.86
N LYS A 378 -2.90 -27.46 5.65
CA LYS A 378 -3.36 -28.82 5.30
C LYS A 378 -4.09 -28.86 3.96
N LYS A 379 -5.04 -27.94 3.74
CA LYS A 379 -5.79 -27.84 2.48
C LYS A 379 -4.85 -27.57 1.29
N PHE A 380 -3.87 -26.70 1.48
CA PHE A 380 -2.86 -26.39 0.47
C PHE A 380 -1.89 -27.54 0.18
N VAL A 381 -1.60 -28.39 1.18
CA VAL A 381 -0.81 -29.60 0.97
C VAL A 381 -1.60 -30.63 0.18
N ILE A 382 -2.88 -30.83 0.51
CA ILE A 382 -3.78 -31.75 -0.20
C ILE A 382 -3.93 -31.39 -1.69
N SER A 383 -3.92 -30.10 -2.04
CA SER A 383 -3.98 -29.67 -3.45
C SER A 383 -2.70 -29.98 -4.23
N GLY A 384 -1.61 -30.40 -3.57
CA GLY A 384 -0.33 -30.72 -4.22
C GLY A 384 0.48 -29.50 -4.67
N LEU A 385 -0.05 -28.29 -4.53
CA LEU A 385 0.59 -27.05 -5.00
C LEU A 385 1.93 -26.77 -4.30
N HIS A 386 2.08 -27.22 -3.05
CA HIS A 386 3.33 -27.09 -2.30
C HIS A 386 4.55 -27.68 -3.04
N LYS A 387 4.37 -28.78 -3.79
CA LYS A 387 5.45 -29.39 -4.59
C LYS A 387 5.86 -28.58 -5.81
N THR A 388 4.96 -27.73 -6.30
CA THR A 388 5.21 -26.89 -7.48
C THR A 388 5.72 -25.51 -7.13
N LEU A 389 5.40 -25.01 -5.94
CA LEU A 389 5.69 -23.65 -5.51
C LEU A 389 6.90 -23.52 -4.61
N PHE A 390 7.27 -24.58 -3.89
CA PHE A 390 8.40 -24.58 -2.97
C PHE A 390 9.43 -25.61 -3.39
N ALA A 391 10.71 -25.24 -3.29
CA ALA A 391 11.81 -26.16 -3.55
C ALA A 391 12.03 -27.16 -2.40
N ASP A 392 11.85 -26.72 -1.16
CA ASP A 392 11.88 -27.59 0.01
C ASP A 392 10.46 -27.86 0.50
N THR A 393 10.05 -29.13 0.48
CA THR A 393 8.72 -29.57 0.90
C THR A 393 8.72 -30.24 2.28
N LYS A 394 9.88 -30.47 2.89
CA LYS A 394 9.98 -31.26 4.14
C LYS A 394 9.11 -30.72 5.26
N LYS A 395 8.99 -29.40 5.32
CA LYS A 395 8.18 -28.68 6.31
C LYS A 395 6.68 -28.96 6.18
N PHE A 396 6.22 -29.39 5.01
CA PHE A 396 4.82 -29.73 4.74
C PHE A 396 4.49 -31.19 5.03
N ASP A 397 5.49 -32.08 5.19
CA ASP A 397 5.28 -33.51 5.42
C ASP A 397 4.44 -33.78 6.67
N LYS A 398 4.59 -32.92 7.70
CA LYS A 398 3.80 -32.98 8.93
C LYS A 398 2.29 -32.69 8.74
N PHE A 399 1.89 -32.21 7.56
CA PHE A 399 0.51 -31.96 7.17
C PHE A 399 -0.02 -32.90 6.09
N MET A 400 0.80 -33.84 5.59
CA MET A 400 0.35 -34.83 4.62
C MET A 400 -0.69 -35.79 5.21
N PRO A 401 -1.69 -36.23 4.41
CA PRO A 401 -2.64 -37.27 4.81
C PRO A 401 -1.92 -38.55 5.25
N LYS A 402 -2.47 -39.26 6.25
CA LYS A 402 -1.88 -40.51 6.76
C LYS A 402 -1.67 -41.57 5.67
N SER A 403 -2.55 -41.62 4.66
CA SER A 403 -2.44 -42.51 3.50
C SER A 403 -1.24 -42.21 2.61
N ASP A 404 -0.90 -40.94 2.43
CA ASP A 404 0.21 -40.52 1.56
C ASP A 404 1.56 -40.69 2.27
N ARG A 405 1.58 -40.51 3.61
CA ARG A 405 2.73 -40.91 4.42
C ARG A 405 3.00 -42.41 4.34
N ALA A 406 1.94 -43.23 4.39
CA ALA A 406 2.07 -44.68 4.28
C ALA A 406 2.63 -45.08 2.90
N LYS A 407 2.22 -44.41 1.81
CA LYS A 407 2.79 -44.63 0.47
C LYS A 407 4.27 -44.23 0.39
N GLN A 408 4.65 -43.04 0.87
CA GLN A 408 6.06 -42.62 0.88
C GLN A 408 6.93 -43.53 1.74
N PHE A 409 6.42 -44.01 2.87
CA PHE A 409 7.12 -44.96 3.74
C PHE A 409 7.32 -46.32 3.06
N LEU A 410 6.34 -46.80 2.31
CA LEU A 410 6.45 -48.04 1.53
C LEU A 410 7.41 -47.90 0.34
N GLU A 411 7.42 -46.75 -0.35
CA GLU A 411 8.37 -46.44 -1.42
C GLU A 411 9.82 -46.40 -0.91
N LEU A 412 10.05 -45.85 0.30
CA LEU A 412 11.36 -45.84 0.97
C LEU A 412 11.82 -47.22 1.47
N LEU A 413 10.91 -48.19 1.60
CA LEU A 413 11.24 -49.58 1.97
C LEU A 413 11.45 -50.49 0.76
N GLN A 414 11.04 -50.06 -0.44
CA GLN A 414 11.14 -50.81 -1.70
C GLN A 414 12.31 -50.35 -2.60
N GLY A 415 12.96 -49.24 -2.27
CA GLY A 415 14.28 -48.86 -2.81
C GLY A 415 15.38 -49.20 -1.83
#